data_AF-A0A2H9R6N5-F1
#
_entry.id   AF-A0A2H9R6N5-F1
#
_cell.length_a   1.000
_cell.length_b   1.000
_cell.length_c   1.000
_cell.angle_alpha   90.00
_cell.angle_beta   90.00
_cell.angle_gamma   90.00
#
_symmetry.space_group_name_H-M   'P 1'
#
loop_
_entity.id
_entity.type
_entity.pdbx_description
1 polymer ?
#
loop_
_entity_poly.entity_id
_entity_poly.type
_entity_poly.pdbx_seq_one_letter_code
_entity_poly.pdbx_strand_id
1 'polypeptide(L)'
;MRKERLALFLGALLILSIFVTTLGTAQDTNTGPRDLPFLPDLIEGPIENFLHLWESGGGIDETALKYFFLGIVVILIYSSLSYVNFPSRGGYVTRIILSILVGFLATALIAQEELIAAMQSYTALGIALIVFLPTLILGFFTIMVASKASPMGIYFQKITWVIYSTYLFIRSGFGLYANLAVTKFGEGAVLAQNNYTLTKFFLGNSTEYFTNAQATGIGGGNIILLVLFVVSIAIFIIMVWWNKPVIAWLAKEKRDAEAEAQKAMIERSQEYDKARSEAMENQ
;
A
#
# COMPACT_ATOMS: atom_id res chain seq x y z
N MET A 1 -3.69 21.19 7.10
CA MET A 1 -4.81 20.73 6.25
C MET A 1 -5.99 20.73 7.17
N ARG A 2 -7.16 21.33 6.84
CA ARG A 2 -8.38 20.95 7.59
C ARG A 2 -8.38 19.42 7.62
N LYS A 3 -8.35 18.81 8.80
CA LYS A 3 -8.11 17.36 8.99
C LYS A 3 -9.00 16.53 8.04
N GLU A 4 -10.18 17.06 7.76
CA GLU A 4 -11.14 16.67 6.73
C GLU A 4 -10.55 16.40 5.34
N ARG A 5 -9.67 17.25 4.81
CA ARG A 5 -9.12 17.09 3.46
C ARG A 5 -8.02 16.01 3.40
N LEU A 6 -7.22 15.85 4.47
CA LEU A 6 -6.22 14.77 4.54
C LEU A 6 -6.95 13.43 4.63
N ALA A 7 -8.02 13.39 5.43
CA ALA A 7 -8.91 12.26 5.54
C ALA A 7 -9.61 11.96 4.20
N LEU A 8 -9.99 12.97 3.42
CA LEU A 8 -10.54 12.78 2.07
C LEU A 8 -9.48 12.25 1.09
N PHE A 9 -8.23 12.73 1.14
CA PHE A 9 -7.16 12.24 0.26
C PHE A 9 -6.73 10.81 0.61
N LEU A 10 -6.53 10.52 1.89
CA LEU A 10 -6.23 9.17 2.38
C LEU A 10 -7.44 8.24 2.17
N GLY A 11 -8.66 8.75 2.37
CA GLY A 11 -9.89 8.03 2.08
C GLY A 11 -10.05 7.72 0.60
N ALA A 12 -9.71 8.65 -0.30
CA ALA A 12 -9.69 8.40 -1.74
C ALA A 12 -8.63 7.36 -2.13
N LEU A 13 -7.45 7.39 -1.52
CA LEU A 13 -6.39 6.39 -1.71
C LEU A 13 -6.83 5.00 -1.21
N LEU A 14 -7.56 4.95 -0.10
CA LEU A 14 -8.05 3.72 0.52
C LEU A 14 -9.26 3.16 -0.25
N ILE A 15 -10.15 4.02 -0.75
CA ILE A 15 -11.22 3.65 -1.68
C ILE A 15 -10.63 3.15 -3.00
N LEU A 16 -9.58 3.80 -3.52
CA LEU A 16 -8.88 3.35 -4.72
C LEU A 16 -8.21 1.98 -4.51
N SER A 17 -7.62 1.71 -3.34
CA SER A 17 -7.05 0.40 -3.03
C SER A 17 -8.14 -0.67 -2.90
N ILE A 18 -9.27 -0.35 -2.25
CA ILE A 18 -10.43 -1.25 -2.15
C ILE A 18 -10.98 -1.53 -3.56
N PHE A 19 -11.10 -0.52 -4.41
CA PHE A 19 -11.59 -0.65 -5.78
C PHE A 19 -10.65 -1.50 -6.65
N VAL A 20 -9.33 -1.41 -6.46
CA VAL A 20 -8.36 -2.28 -7.13
C VAL A 20 -8.48 -3.72 -6.64
N THR A 21 -8.75 -3.95 -5.36
CA THR A 21 -8.97 -5.30 -4.82
C THR A 21 -10.30 -5.92 -5.23
N THR A 22 -11.35 -5.14 -5.44
CA THR A 22 -12.68 -5.66 -5.85
C THR A 22 -12.79 -5.95 -7.34
N LEU A 23 -11.89 -5.39 -8.18
CA LEU A 23 -11.82 -5.69 -9.61
C LEU A 23 -11.05 -6.98 -9.94
N GLY A 24 -10.38 -7.59 -8.95
CA GLY A 24 -9.87 -8.95 -9.05
C GLY A 24 -11.02 -9.95 -8.91
N THR A 25 -11.82 -10.10 -9.97
CA THR A 25 -12.87 -11.13 -10.05
C THR A 25 -12.24 -12.50 -9.80
N ALA A 26 -12.77 -13.21 -8.79
CA ALA A 26 -12.41 -14.56 -8.41
C ALA A 26 -12.10 -15.43 -9.63
N GLN A 27 -10.85 -15.90 -9.75
CA GLN A 27 -10.55 -17.02 -10.63
C GLN A 27 -11.25 -18.24 -10.05
N ASP A 28 -12.15 -18.84 -10.83
CA ASP A 28 -12.69 -20.17 -10.56
C ASP A 28 -11.53 -21.15 -10.40
N THR A 29 -11.22 -21.50 -9.15
CA THR A 29 -10.36 -22.64 -8.83
C THR A 29 -11.19 -23.89 -9.06
N ASN A 30 -11.22 -24.36 -10.31
CA ASN A 30 -11.60 -25.73 -10.63
C ASN A 30 -10.64 -26.67 -9.88
N THR A 31 -11.01 -27.05 -8.66
CA THR A 31 -10.36 -28.03 -7.81
C THR A 31 -10.68 -29.43 -8.34
N GLY A 32 -9.97 -29.83 -9.39
CA GLY A 32 -9.78 -31.24 -9.63
C GLY A 32 -9.05 -31.87 -8.42
N PRO A 33 -9.37 -33.11 -8.03
CA PRO A 33 -8.69 -33.78 -6.93
C PRO A 33 -7.20 -33.91 -7.27
N ARG A 34 -6.35 -33.19 -6.53
CA ARG A 34 -4.89 -33.29 -6.64
C ARG A 34 -4.44 -34.37 -5.66
N ASP A 35 -4.25 -35.58 -6.20
CA ASP A 35 -3.49 -36.64 -5.52
C ASP A 35 -2.04 -36.16 -5.39
N LEU A 36 -1.69 -35.61 -4.23
CA LEU A 36 -0.32 -35.23 -3.92
C LEU A 36 0.50 -36.50 -3.59
N PRO A 37 1.62 -36.77 -4.29
CA PRO A 37 2.50 -37.86 -3.92
C PRO A 37 3.09 -37.60 -2.53
N PHE A 38 3.00 -38.61 -1.68
CA PHE A 38 3.53 -38.66 -0.32
C PHE A 38 5.05 -38.41 -0.36
N LEU A 39 5.50 -37.19 -0.05
CA LEU A 39 6.92 -36.90 0.08
C LEU A 39 7.39 -37.29 1.50
N PRO A 40 8.38 -38.18 1.64
CA PRO A 40 8.90 -38.59 2.93
C PRO A 40 9.75 -37.46 3.54
N ASP A 41 9.48 -37.19 4.82
CA ASP A 41 10.20 -36.33 5.75
C ASP A 41 11.64 -35.95 5.33
N LEU A 42 11.80 -34.73 4.80
CA LEU A 42 13.10 -34.10 4.64
C LEU A 42 13.08 -32.76 5.37
N ILE A 43 13.62 -32.79 6.59
CA ILE A 43 14.59 -31.86 7.21
C ILE A 43 14.65 -30.44 6.60
N GLU A 44 13.51 -29.79 6.41
CA GLU A 44 13.43 -28.36 6.14
C GLU A 44 12.96 -27.67 7.41
N GLY A 45 13.59 -26.54 7.77
CA GLY A 45 13.24 -25.82 8.98
C GLY A 45 11.74 -25.47 9.00
N PRO A 46 11.12 -25.25 10.17
CA PRO A 46 9.69 -24.92 10.26
C PRO A 46 9.30 -23.70 9.41
N ILE A 47 10.26 -22.83 9.08
CA ILE A 47 10.08 -21.68 8.18
C ILE A 47 10.10 -22.09 6.71
N GLU A 48 11.02 -22.96 6.29
CA GLU A 48 11.14 -23.43 4.91
C GLU A 48 9.96 -24.33 4.54
N ASN A 49 9.57 -25.24 5.43
CA ASN A 49 8.35 -26.04 5.27
C ASN A 49 7.09 -25.17 5.20
N PHE A 50 7.01 -24.10 6.00
CA PHE A 50 5.90 -23.14 5.90
C PHE A 50 5.90 -22.41 4.54
N LEU A 51 7.07 -21.97 4.06
CA LEU A 51 7.20 -21.32 2.75
C LEU A 51 6.86 -22.28 1.61
N HIS A 52 7.27 -23.55 1.67
CA HIS A 52 6.92 -24.54 0.66
C HIS A 52 5.43 -24.92 0.69
N LEU A 53 4.81 -25.05 1.86
CA LEU A 53 3.35 -25.24 2.00
C LEU A 53 2.58 -24.02 1.47
N TRP A 54 3.09 -22.81 1.74
CA TRP A 54 2.55 -21.56 1.23
C TRP A 54 2.63 -21.46 -0.29
N GLU A 55 3.81 -21.72 -0.87
CA GLU A 55 4.06 -21.65 -2.31
C GLU A 55 3.31 -22.74 -3.09
N SER A 56 3.16 -23.92 -2.50
CA SER A 56 2.41 -25.03 -3.11
C SER A 56 0.88 -24.84 -3.04
N GLY A 57 0.40 -23.80 -2.35
CA GLY A 57 -1.01 -23.60 -2.07
C GLY A 57 -1.60 -24.70 -1.19
N GLY A 58 -0.75 -25.46 -0.50
CA GLY A 58 -1.15 -26.46 0.49
C GLY A 58 -1.85 -25.75 1.64
N GLY A 59 -2.99 -26.30 2.06
CA GLY A 59 -3.92 -25.69 3.01
C GLY A 59 -3.23 -25.14 4.25
N ILE A 60 -2.87 -23.85 4.20
CA ILE A 60 -2.51 -23.08 5.37
C ILE A 60 -3.71 -23.20 6.29
N ASP A 61 -3.49 -23.61 7.55
CA ASP A 61 -4.54 -23.66 8.55
C ASP A 61 -5.24 -22.30 8.54
N GLU A 62 -6.50 -22.32 8.10
CA GLU A 62 -7.27 -21.10 7.85
C GLU A 62 -7.33 -20.26 9.14
N THR A 63 -7.24 -20.92 10.30
CA THR A 63 -7.21 -20.31 11.63
C THR A 63 -5.92 -19.53 11.84
N ALA A 64 -4.76 -20.11 11.52
CA ALA A 64 -3.46 -19.45 11.62
C ALA A 64 -3.41 -18.17 10.77
N LEU A 65 -4.08 -18.22 9.61
CA LEU A 65 -4.12 -17.11 8.68
C LEU A 65 -4.92 -15.91 9.19
N LYS A 66 -6.04 -16.18 9.84
CA LYS A 66 -6.86 -15.15 10.49
C LYS A 66 -6.08 -14.44 11.60
N TYR A 67 -5.29 -15.18 12.37
CA TYR A 67 -4.41 -14.61 13.40
C TYR A 67 -3.26 -13.79 12.81
N PHE A 68 -2.68 -14.24 11.70
CA PHE A 68 -1.64 -13.48 10.99
C PHE A 68 -2.18 -12.13 10.49
N PHE A 69 -3.35 -12.14 9.85
CA PHE A 69 -3.99 -10.92 9.36
C PHE A 69 -4.38 -9.97 10.51
N LEU A 70 -4.91 -10.52 11.61
CA LEU A 70 -5.12 -9.76 12.86
C LEU A 70 -3.84 -9.08 13.33
N GLY A 71 -2.71 -9.80 13.35
CA GLY A 71 -1.41 -9.23 13.72
C GLY A 71 -1.02 -8.02 12.87
N ILE A 72 -1.15 -8.13 11.55
CA ILE A 72 -0.87 -7.02 10.61
C ILE A 72 -1.77 -5.82 10.89
N VAL A 73 -3.08 -6.04 11.02
CA VAL A 73 -4.06 -4.97 11.25
C VAL A 73 -3.79 -4.28 12.59
N VAL A 74 -3.50 -5.03 13.65
CA VAL A 74 -3.15 -4.48 14.97
C VAL A 74 -1.90 -3.62 14.88
N ILE A 75 -0.84 -4.08 14.21
CA ILE A 75 0.40 -3.30 14.01
C ILE A 75 0.12 -2.02 13.23
N LEU A 76 -0.70 -2.08 12.18
CA LEU A 76 -1.03 -0.94 11.34
C LEU A 76 -1.85 0.12 12.09
N ILE A 77 -2.83 -0.31 12.88
CA ILE A 77 -3.62 0.57 13.76
C ILE A 77 -2.70 1.18 14.81
N TYR A 78 -1.86 0.36 15.46
CA TYR A 78 -0.90 0.82 16.46
C TYR A 78 0.04 1.88 15.90
N SER A 79 0.61 1.64 14.71
CA SER A 79 1.48 2.58 14.01
C SER A 79 0.76 3.90 13.74
N SER A 80 -0.49 3.84 13.26
CA SER A 80 -1.32 5.01 13.00
C SER A 80 -1.61 5.82 14.28
N LEU A 81 -1.99 5.13 15.37
CA LEU A 81 -2.26 5.74 16.68
C LEU A 81 -1.00 6.38 17.28
N SER A 82 0.15 5.72 17.13
CA SER A 82 1.43 6.23 17.60
C SER A 82 1.84 7.48 16.83
N TYR A 83 1.67 7.48 15.51
CA TYR A 83 1.97 8.63 14.64
C TYR A 83 1.15 9.87 15.00
N VAL A 84 -0.15 9.71 15.26
CA VAL A 84 -1.02 10.84 15.65
C VAL A 84 -0.95 11.17 17.14
N ASN A 85 -0.13 10.46 17.91
CA ASN A 85 -0.03 10.57 19.37
C ASN A 85 -1.38 10.46 20.10
N PHE A 86 -2.25 9.55 19.66
CA PHE A 86 -3.55 9.29 20.28
C PHE A 86 -3.54 7.94 21.01
N PRO A 87 -3.99 7.87 22.28
CA PRO A 87 -4.43 8.97 23.14
C PRO A 87 -3.25 9.84 23.62
N SER A 88 -3.51 11.14 23.84
CA SER A 88 -2.48 12.09 24.28
C SER A 88 -2.08 11.95 25.75
N ARG A 89 -2.99 11.41 26.59
CA ARG A 89 -2.76 11.16 28.02
C ARG A 89 -2.68 9.67 28.38
N GLY A 90 -2.64 8.80 27.39
CA GLY A 90 -2.52 7.36 27.57
C GLY A 90 -1.10 6.93 27.20
N GLY A 91 -0.39 6.32 28.15
CA GLY A 91 0.91 5.72 27.87
C GLY A 91 0.84 4.63 26.79
N TYR A 92 2.00 4.15 26.35
CA TYR A 92 2.20 3.07 25.36
C TYR A 92 1.17 1.92 25.46
N VAL A 93 0.83 1.52 26.69
CA VAL A 93 -0.12 0.44 27.00
C VAL A 93 -1.53 0.71 26.46
N THR A 94 -2.05 1.94 26.60
CA THR A 94 -3.41 2.27 26.13
C THR A 94 -3.52 2.18 24.61
N ARG A 95 -2.46 2.54 23.88
CA ARG A 95 -2.39 2.44 22.42
C ARG A 95 -2.40 0.99 21.98
N ILE A 96 -1.69 0.11 22.69
CA ILE A 96 -1.70 -1.34 22.44
C ILE A 96 -3.09 -1.92 22.65
N ILE A 97 -3.71 -1.65 23.80
CA ILE A 97 -5.04 -2.19 24.12
C ILE A 97 -6.06 -1.73 23.08
N LEU A 98 -6.03 -0.44 22.72
CA LEU A 98 -6.91 0.11 21.71
C LEU A 98 -6.64 -0.51 20.33
N SER A 99 -5.38 -0.70 19.93
CA SER A 99 -5.05 -1.33 18.64
C SER A 99 -5.47 -2.80 18.57
N ILE A 100 -5.34 -3.54 19.68
CA ILE A 100 -5.80 -4.95 19.74
C ILE A 100 -7.31 -5.00 19.63
N LEU A 101 -8.03 -4.15 20.38
CA LEU A 101 -9.50 -4.15 20.39
C LEU A 101 -10.07 -3.74 19.03
N VAL A 102 -9.55 -2.66 18.43
CA VAL A 102 -9.98 -2.20 17.10
C VAL A 102 -9.56 -3.19 16.02
N GLY A 103 -8.35 -3.74 16.10
CA GLY A 103 -7.88 -4.74 15.14
C GLY A 103 -8.70 -6.03 15.20
N PHE A 104 -9.04 -6.50 16.39
CA PHE A 104 -9.94 -7.63 16.59
C PHE A 104 -11.30 -7.36 15.97
N LEU A 105 -11.94 -6.22 16.27
CA LEU A 105 -13.23 -5.83 15.67
C LEU A 105 -13.16 -5.75 14.13
N ALA A 106 -12.07 -5.18 13.59
CA ALA A 106 -11.87 -5.06 12.15
C ALA A 106 -11.75 -6.42 11.47
N THR A 107 -11.07 -7.39 12.08
CA THR A 107 -10.90 -8.73 11.51
C THR A 107 -12.02 -9.71 11.85
N ALA A 108 -12.77 -9.48 12.93
CA ALA A 108 -13.87 -10.35 13.34
C ALA A 108 -15.03 -10.32 12.33
N LEU A 109 -15.20 -9.19 11.63
CA LEU A 109 -16.23 -9.01 10.61
C LEU A 109 -15.84 -9.59 9.23
N ILE A 110 -14.58 -9.98 9.04
CA ILE A 110 -14.12 -10.54 7.76
C ILE A 110 -14.31 -12.05 7.81
N ALA A 111 -15.09 -12.57 6.85
CA ALA A 111 -15.29 -14.00 6.71
C ALA A 111 -13.98 -14.68 6.27
N GLN A 112 -13.80 -15.94 6.64
CA GLN A 112 -12.55 -16.65 6.40
C GLN A 112 -12.33 -16.91 4.90
N GLU A 113 -13.42 -17.17 4.19
CA GLU A 113 -13.50 -17.35 2.75
C GLU A 113 -13.13 -16.05 2.01
N GLU A 114 -13.50 -14.89 2.56
CA GLU A 114 -13.11 -13.58 2.01
C GLU A 114 -11.62 -13.32 2.20
N LEU A 115 -11.05 -13.76 3.33
CA LEU A 115 -9.62 -13.67 3.60
C LEU A 115 -8.83 -14.56 2.64
N ILE A 116 -9.29 -15.81 2.44
CA ILE A 116 -8.71 -16.75 1.50
C ILE A 116 -8.88 -16.23 0.07
N ALA A 117 -10.01 -15.65 -0.31
CA ALA A 117 -10.20 -15.05 -1.63
C ALA A 117 -9.30 -13.82 -1.84
N ALA A 118 -9.17 -12.94 -0.83
CA ALA A 118 -8.26 -11.79 -0.87
C ALA A 118 -6.79 -12.23 -0.98
N MET A 119 -6.45 -13.36 -0.36
CA MET A 119 -5.16 -14.00 -0.48
C MET A 119 -4.98 -14.74 -1.80
N GLN A 120 -5.94 -15.51 -2.28
CA GLN A 120 -5.83 -16.14 -3.60
C GLN A 120 -5.74 -15.08 -4.71
N SER A 121 -6.26 -13.88 -4.47
CA SER A 121 -5.98 -12.66 -5.23
C SER A 121 -4.56 -12.09 -4.97
N TYR A 122 -3.61 -12.89 -4.50
CA TYR A 122 -2.23 -12.53 -4.13
C TYR A 122 -1.49 -11.84 -5.26
N THR A 123 -1.88 -12.07 -6.51
CA THR A 123 -1.38 -11.32 -7.65
C THR A 123 -1.78 -9.85 -7.56
N ALA A 124 -3.06 -9.55 -7.28
CA ALA A 124 -3.55 -8.18 -7.11
C ALA A 124 -3.01 -7.53 -5.84
N LEU A 125 -2.97 -8.25 -4.71
CA LEU A 125 -2.40 -7.73 -3.45
C LEU A 125 -0.89 -7.51 -3.56
N GLY A 126 -0.16 -8.44 -4.18
CA GLY A 126 1.28 -8.35 -4.40
C GLY A 126 1.63 -7.18 -5.31
N ILE A 127 0.88 -7.01 -6.40
CA ILE A 127 0.95 -5.83 -7.28
C ILE A 127 0.65 -4.55 -6.48
N ALA A 128 -0.43 -4.56 -5.68
CA ALA A 128 -0.80 -3.41 -4.87
C ALA A 128 0.30 -3.08 -3.88
N LEU A 129 0.93 -4.04 -3.22
CA LEU A 129 2.06 -3.80 -2.31
C LEU A 129 3.30 -3.26 -3.04
N ILE A 130 3.62 -3.81 -4.22
CA ILE A 130 4.75 -3.34 -5.06
C ILE A 130 4.55 -1.88 -5.51
N VAL A 131 3.31 -1.43 -5.70
CA VAL A 131 3.02 -0.03 -6.06
C VAL A 131 2.80 0.84 -4.83
N PHE A 132 2.00 0.38 -3.88
CA PHE A 132 1.57 1.15 -2.72
C PHE A 132 2.73 1.41 -1.76
N LEU A 133 3.54 0.40 -1.43
CA LEU A 133 4.59 0.55 -0.43
C LEU A 133 5.66 1.58 -0.89
N PRO A 134 6.22 1.52 -2.10
CA PRO A 134 7.15 2.55 -2.55
C PRO A 134 6.48 3.93 -2.70
N THR A 135 5.23 3.98 -3.17
CA THR A 135 4.47 5.24 -3.27
C THR A 135 4.31 5.90 -1.89
N LEU A 136 4.00 5.12 -0.87
CA LEU A 136 3.85 5.58 0.52
C LEU A 136 5.19 6.06 1.09
N ILE A 137 6.28 5.32 0.87
CA ILE A 137 7.63 5.72 1.29
C ILE A 137 8.03 7.06 0.64
N LEU A 138 7.84 7.19 -0.68
CA LEU A 138 8.12 8.43 -1.41
C LEU A 138 7.17 9.57 -1.01
N GLY A 139 5.93 9.25 -0.64
CA GLY A 139 4.97 10.20 -0.06
C GLY A 139 5.49 10.78 1.25
N PHE A 140 5.93 9.94 2.19
CA PHE A 140 6.55 10.40 3.43
C PHE A 140 7.82 11.19 3.18
N PHE A 141 8.66 10.74 2.24
CA PHE A 141 9.85 11.50 1.85
C PHE A 141 9.49 12.90 1.33
N THR A 142 8.42 13.01 0.54
CA THR A 142 7.89 14.29 0.04
C THR A 142 7.45 15.21 1.17
N ILE A 143 6.70 14.68 2.15
CA ILE A 143 6.27 15.44 3.33
C ILE A 143 7.49 15.92 4.13
N MET A 144 8.48 15.04 4.34
CA MET A 144 9.70 15.37 5.07
C MET A 144 10.49 16.50 4.39
N VAL A 145 10.67 16.41 3.07
CA VAL A 145 11.37 17.43 2.27
C VAL A 145 10.61 18.76 2.31
N ALA A 146 9.29 18.73 2.13
CA ALA A 146 8.45 19.92 2.21
C ALA A 146 8.56 20.60 3.59
N SER A 147 8.71 19.81 4.66
CA SER A 147 8.81 20.32 6.02
C SER A 147 10.12 21.07 6.32
N LYS A 148 11.21 20.76 5.59
CA LYS A 148 12.55 21.36 5.78
C LYS A 148 12.83 22.51 4.79
N ALA A 149 12.00 22.68 3.77
CA ALA A 149 12.13 23.69 2.72
C ALA A 149 13.54 23.73 2.06
N SER A 150 14.26 22.62 2.03
CA SER A 150 15.60 22.57 1.43
C SER A 150 15.49 22.48 -0.11
N PRO A 151 16.07 23.43 -0.88
CA PRO A 151 15.97 23.41 -2.34
C PRO A 151 16.52 22.11 -2.94
N MET A 152 17.64 21.61 -2.41
CA MET A 152 18.26 20.36 -2.83
C MET A 152 17.34 19.14 -2.60
N GLY A 153 16.62 19.12 -1.47
CA GLY A 153 15.67 18.05 -1.16
C GLY A 153 14.53 17.98 -2.16
N ILE A 154 14.02 19.14 -2.59
CA ILE A 154 12.93 19.24 -3.58
C ILE A 154 13.37 18.68 -4.93
N TYR A 155 14.58 19.02 -5.39
CA TYR A 155 15.13 18.47 -6.63
C TYR A 155 15.30 16.95 -6.57
N PHE A 156 15.89 16.44 -5.49
CA PHE A 156 16.08 14.99 -5.32
C PHE A 156 14.74 14.26 -5.26
N GLN A 157 13.78 14.77 -4.50
CA GLN A 157 12.42 14.23 -4.43
C GLN A 157 11.75 14.17 -5.80
N LYS A 158 11.86 15.23 -6.62
CA LYS A 158 11.33 15.23 -7.99
C LYS A 158 12.00 14.16 -8.86
N ILE A 159 13.32 14.04 -8.82
CA ILE A 159 14.07 13.03 -9.59
C ILE A 159 13.62 11.62 -9.19
N THR A 160 13.49 11.34 -7.90
CA THR A 160 13.04 10.02 -7.42
C THR A 160 11.63 9.70 -7.90
N TRP A 161 10.71 10.66 -7.87
CA TRP A 161 9.36 10.48 -8.43
C TRP A 161 9.40 10.22 -9.94
N VAL A 162 10.25 10.91 -10.70
CA VAL A 162 10.42 10.66 -12.14
C VAL A 162 10.91 9.23 -12.39
N ILE A 163 11.94 8.79 -11.68
CA ILE A 163 12.49 7.44 -11.84
C ILE A 163 11.42 6.39 -11.52
N TYR A 164 10.73 6.56 -10.38
CA TYR A 164 9.72 5.60 -9.93
C TYR A 164 8.51 5.54 -10.86
N SER A 165 7.96 6.67 -11.26
CA SER A 165 6.81 6.73 -12.19
C SER A 165 7.17 6.22 -13.58
N THR A 166 8.37 6.53 -14.08
CA THR A 166 8.88 5.96 -15.35
C THR A 166 8.99 4.44 -15.26
N TYR A 167 9.53 3.93 -14.16
CA TYR A 167 9.60 2.50 -13.90
C TYR A 167 8.20 1.85 -13.90
N LEU A 168 7.24 2.41 -13.17
CA LEU A 168 5.87 1.91 -13.16
C LEU A 168 5.21 1.95 -14.54
N PHE A 169 5.39 3.06 -15.27
CA PHE A 169 4.82 3.25 -16.60
C PHE A 169 5.36 2.23 -17.59
N ILE A 170 6.68 2.01 -17.60
CA ILE A 170 7.32 0.99 -18.44
C ILE A 170 6.81 -0.40 -18.03
N ARG A 171 6.86 -0.76 -16.75
CA ARG A 171 6.49 -2.11 -16.31
C ARG A 171 5.03 -2.44 -16.59
N SER A 172 4.11 -1.53 -16.29
CA SER A 172 2.68 -1.70 -16.57
C SER A 172 2.36 -1.62 -18.07
N GLY A 173 3.00 -0.71 -18.81
CA GLY A 173 2.82 -0.55 -20.25
C GLY A 173 3.30 -1.75 -21.06
N PHE A 174 4.47 -2.31 -20.73
CA PHE A 174 4.96 -3.55 -21.34
C PHE A 174 4.10 -4.76 -20.95
N GLY A 175 3.59 -4.80 -19.71
CA GLY A 175 2.64 -5.83 -19.29
C GLY A 175 1.34 -5.80 -20.10
N LEU A 176 0.76 -4.61 -20.30
CA LEU A 176 -0.42 -4.40 -21.15
C LEU A 176 -0.14 -4.78 -22.61
N TYR A 177 0.99 -4.33 -23.15
CA TYR A 177 1.40 -4.68 -24.52
C TYR A 177 1.54 -6.20 -24.69
N ALA A 178 2.18 -6.88 -23.75
CA ALA A 178 2.35 -8.33 -23.78
C ALA A 178 0.99 -9.05 -23.75
N ASN A 179 0.07 -8.64 -22.87
CA ASN A 179 -1.27 -9.25 -22.81
C ASN A 179 -2.07 -9.02 -24.11
N LEU A 180 -2.05 -7.78 -24.63
CA LEU A 180 -2.71 -7.44 -25.89
C LEU A 180 -2.13 -8.23 -27.06
N ALA A 181 -0.81 -8.42 -27.10
CA ALA A 181 -0.13 -9.17 -28.14
C ALA A 181 -0.49 -10.66 -28.09
N VAL A 182 -0.51 -11.28 -26.91
CA VAL A 182 -0.93 -12.68 -26.76
C VAL A 182 -2.40 -12.86 -27.17
N THR A 183 -3.28 -11.94 -26.76
CA THR A 183 -4.71 -12.02 -27.09
C THR A 183 -4.98 -11.88 -28.59
N LYS A 184 -4.23 -11.01 -29.30
CA LYS A 184 -4.44 -10.75 -30.73
C LYS A 184 -3.71 -11.72 -31.66
N PHE A 185 -2.54 -12.21 -31.27
CA PHE A 185 -1.65 -12.94 -32.18
C PHE A 185 -1.33 -14.37 -31.70
N GLY A 186 -1.77 -14.76 -30.51
CA GLY A 186 -1.41 -16.04 -29.89
C GLY A 186 0.01 -16.05 -29.30
N GLU A 187 0.30 -16.99 -28.42
CA GLU A 187 1.58 -17.08 -27.69
C GLU A 187 2.79 -17.21 -28.62
N GLY A 188 2.65 -18.02 -29.67
CA GLY A 188 3.73 -18.31 -30.62
C GLY A 188 4.23 -17.08 -31.37
N ALA A 189 3.36 -16.08 -31.59
CA ALA A 189 3.73 -14.84 -32.28
C ALA A 189 4.50 -13.86 -31.37
N VAL A 190 4.22 -13.86 -30.06
CA VAL A 190 4.93 -12.98 -29.10
C VAL A 190 6.30 -13.53 -28.75
N LEU A 191 6.43 -14.86 -28.70
CA LEU A 191 7.70 -15.57 -28.47
C LEU A 191 8.59 -15.64 -29.72
N ALA A 192 8.08 -15.28 -30.90
CA ALA A 192 8.84 -15.21 -32.15
C ALA A 192 9.85 -14.05 -32.15
N GLN A 193 10.97 -14.31 -31.49
CA GLN A 193 12.34 -13.97 -31.84
C GLN A 193 12.87 -12.52 -31.73
N ASN A 194 12.06 -11.46 -31.72
CA ASN A 194 12.61 -10.09 -31.54
C ASN A 194 11.99 -9.27 -30.40
N ASN A 195 10.71 -9.49 -30.10
CA ASN A 195 10.05 -8.84 -28.97
C ASN A 195 10.46 -9.44 -27.61
N TYR A 196 11.03 -10.66 -27.61
CA TYR A 196 11.43 -11.39 -26.41
C TYR A 196 12.56 -10.69 -25.64
N THR A 197 13.53 -10.08 -26.33
CA THR A 197 14.68 -9.44 -25.64
C THR A 197 14.26 -8.20 -24.87
N LEU A 198 13.40 -7.36 -25.46
CA LEU A 198 12.90 -6.14 -24.83
C LEU A 198 11.93 -6.46 -23.69
N THR A 199 10.99 -7.39 -23.90
CA THR A 199 10.06 -7.80 -22.85
C THR A 199 10.79 -8.49 -21.70
N LYS A 200 11.78 -9.36 -21.99
CA LYS A 200 12.64 -9.98 -20.97
C LYS A 200 13.46 -8.95 -20.20
N PHE A 201 13.97 -7.92 -20.86
CA PHE A 201 14.74 -6.86 -20.20
C PHE A 201 13.87 -6.06 -19.21
N PHE A 202 12.66 -5.65 -19.62
CA PHE A 202 11.80 -4.81 -18.79
C PHE A 202 10.92 -5.57 -17.79
N LEU A 203 10.54 -6.80 -18.10
CA LEU A 203 9.67 -7.62 -17.26
C LEU A 203 10.46 -8.66 -16.46
N GLY A 204 11.64 -9.11 -16.92
CA GLY A 204 12.41 -10.16 -16.25
C GLY A 204 12.12 -11.54 -16.86
N ASN A 205 11.94 -12.58 -16.03
CA ASN A 205 11.72 -13.95 -16.51
C ASN A 205 10.37 -14.07 -17.25
N SER A 206 10.39 -13.85 -18.56
CA SER A 206 9.21 -13.65 -19.41
C SER A 206 8.19 -14.78 -19.33
N THR A 207 8.63 -16.01 -19.11
CA THR A 207 7.75 -17.18 -18.96
C THR A 207 6.75 -16.99 -17.84
N GLU A 208 7.18 -16.63 -16.63
CA GLU A 208 6.28 -16.41 -15.48
C GLU A 208 5.27 -15.28 -15.72
N TYR A 209 5.66 -14.23 -16.45
CA TYR A 209 4.75 -13.13 -16.77
C TYR A 209 3.68 -13.53 -17.77
N PHE A 210 4.02 -14.34 -18.77
CA PHE A 210 3.03 -14.84 -19.72
C PHE A 210 2.04 -15.80 -19.07
N THR A 211 2.51 -16.69 -18.18
CA THR A 211 1.63 -17.58 -17.41
C THR A 211 0.69 -16.79 -16.49
N ASN A 212 1.20 -15.75 -15.82
CA ASN A 212 0.39 -14.89 -14.94
C ASN A 212 -0.59 -13.98 -15.72
N ALA A 213 -0.19 -13.49 -16.90
CA ALA A 213 -1.04 -12.70 -17.78
C ALA A 213 -2.17 -13.55 -18.42
N GLN A 214 -1.96 -14.85 -18.60
CA GLN A 214 -2.98 -15.78 -19.05
C GLN A 214 -3.90 -16.26 -17.93
N ALA A 215 -3.33 -16.57 -16.75
CA ALA A 215 -4.10 -17.03 -15.59
C ALA A 215 -5.23 -16.04 -15.24
N THR A 216 -4.97 -14.76 -15.44
CA THR A 216 -5.94 -13.70 -15.14
C THR A 216 -7.04 -13.49 -16.21
N GLY A 217 -7.05 -14.29 -17.29
CA GLY A 217 -8.15 -14.39 -18.26
C GLY A 217 -8.51 -13.10 -19.00
N ILE A 218 -9.38 -13.23 -20.01
CA ILE A 218 -9.86 -12.10 -20.83
C ILE A 218 -10.67 -11.08 -20.01
N GLY A 219 -11.10 -11.42 -18.79
CA GLY A 219 -11.96 -10.57 -17.95
C GLY A 219 -11.26 -9.77 -16.83
N GLY A 220 -10.23 -10.32 -16.15
CA GLY A 220 -9.75 -9.76 -14.86
C GLY A 220 -8.37 -9.11 -14.91
N GLY A 221 -7.38 -9.77 -15.55
CA GLY A 221 -5.97 -9.33 -15.52
C GLY A 221 -5.69 -8.04 -16.25
N ASN A 222 -6.42 -7.84 -17.35
CA ASN A 222 -6.30 -6.64 -18.17
C ASN A 222 -6.75 -5.39 -17.42
N ILE A 223 -7.76 -5.51 -16.56
CA ILE A 223 -8.27 -4.38 -15.79
C ILE A 223 -7.22 -3.94 -14.76
N ILE A 224 -6.62 -4.89 -14.03
CA ILE A 224 -5.60 -4.56 -13.03
C ILE A 224 -4.41 -3.86 -13.68
N LEU A 225 -3.84 -4.43 -14.76
CA LEU A 225 -2.72 -3.81 -15.47
C LEU A 225 -3.08 -2.43 -16.05
N LEU A 226 -4.31 -2.27 -16.55
CA LEU A 226 -4.80 -0.98 -17.05
C LEU A 226 -4.92 0.05 -15.93
N VAL A 227 -5.45 -0.35 -14.77
CA VAL A 227 -5.55 0.54 -13.61
C VAL A 227 -4.16 0.94 -13.14
N LEU A 228 -3.19 0.02 -13.04
CA LEU A 228 -1.81 0.37 -12.69
C LEU A 228 -1.19 1.34 -13.68
N PHE A 229 -1.43 1.14 -14.98
CA PHE A 229 -0.94 2.03 -16.02
C PHE A 229 -1.53 3.43 -15.86
N VAL A 230 -2.84 3.56 -15.67
CA VAL A 230 -3.51 4.83 -15.40
C VAL A 230 -3.00 5.48 -14.11
N VAL A 231 -2.83 4.71 -13.03
CA VAL A 231 -2.27 5.18 -11.75
C VAL A 231 -0.83 5.68 -11.94
N SER A 232 -0.01 5.01 -12.74
CA SER A 232 1.37 5.45 -13.01
C SER A 232 1.40 6.82 -13.69
N ILE A 233 0.50 7.08 -14.65
CA ILE A 233 0.34 8.36 -15.32
C ILE A 233 -0.14 9.42 -14.32
N ALA A 234 -1.13 9.10 -13.49
CA ALA A 234 -1.64 10.01 -12.47
C ALA A 234 -0.55 10.40 -11.46
N ILE A 235 0.23 9.43 -10.96
CA ILE A 235 1.37 9.67 -10.07
C ILE A 235 2.40 10.59 -10.74
N PHE A 236 2.73 10.35 -12.01
CA PHE A 236 3.63 11.21 -12.76
C PHE A 236 3.11 12.65 -12.82
N ILE A 237 1.86 12.85 -13.24
CA ILE A 237 1.27 14.19 -13.36
C ILE A 237 1.25 14.89 -12.00
N ILE A 238 0.78 14.23 -10.95
CA ILE A 238 0.61 14.84 -9.63
C ILE A 238 1.98 15.11 -8.98
N MET A 239 2.85 14.10 -8.92
CA MET A 239 4.08 14.17 -8.12
C MET A 239 5.26 14.79 -8.87
N VAL A 240 5.27 14.77 -10.21
CA VAL A 240 6.32 15.36 -11.04
C VAL A 240 5.92 16.72 -11.61
N TRP A 241 4.78 16.80 -12.31
CA TRP A 241 4.35 18.07 -12.93
C TRP A 241 3.77 19.02 -11.90
N TRP A 242 2.92 18.54 -10.99
CA TRP A 242 2.30 19.35 -9.93
C TRP A 242 3.11 19.34 -8.64
N ASN A 243 4.39 18.98 -8.71
CA ASN A 243 5.29 18.96 -7.55
C ASN A 243 5.35 20.29 -6.80
N LYS A 244 5.56 21.41 -7.51
CA LYS A 244 5.67 22.75 -6.91
C LYS A 244 4.40 23.16 -6.13
N PRO A 245 3.18 23.12 -6.72
CA PRO A 245 1.98 23.47 -5.98
C PRO A 245 1.72 22.51 -4.81
N VAL A 246 1.99 21.21 -4.96
CA VAL A 246 1.86 20.24 -3.86
C VAL A 246 2.77 20.59 -2.69
N ILE A 247 4.04 20.91 -2.94
CA ILE A 247 5.00 21.30 -1.88
C ILE A 247 4.62 22.63 -1.25
N ALA A 248 4.28 23.64 -2.07
CA ALA A 248 3.86 24.95 -1.57
C ALA A 248 2.61 24.84 -0.68
N TRP A 249 1.67 23.98 -1.08
CA TRP A 249 0.48 23.68 -0.32
C TRP A 249 0.82 22.94 1.00
N LEU A 250 1.65 21.89 0.98
CA LEU A 250 2.10 21.19 2.19
C LEU A 250 2.82 22.12 3.17
N ALA A 251 3.70 22.99 2.66
CA ALA A 251 4.44 23.96 3.46
C ALA A 251 3.53 25.04 4.07
N LYS A 252 2.49 25.47 3.35
CA LYS A 252 1.47 26.36 3.90
C LYS A 252 0.72 25.69 5.05
N GLU A 253 0.24 24.48 4.83
CA GLU A 253 -0.55 23.75 5.83
C GLU A 253 0.23 23.43 7.11
N LYS A 254 1.55 23.18 6.99
CA LYS A 254 2.43 23.04 8.15
C LYS A 254 2.55 24.34 8.95
N ARG A 255 2.78 25.47 8.26
CA ARG A 255 2.87 26.79 8.91
C ARG A 255 1.58 27.18 9.62
N ASP A 256 0.44 26.91 8.99
CA ASP A 256 -0.88 27.17 9.58
C ASP A 256 -1.07 26.32 10.86
N ALA A 257 -0.69 25.04 10.83
CA ALA A 257 -0.75 24.16 12.00
C ALA A 257 0.20 24.58 13.15
N GLU A 258 1.42 25.04 12.82
CA GLU A 258 2.37 25.55 13.81
C GLU A 258 1.88 26.87 14.43
N ALA A 259 1.27 27.75 13.64
CA ALA A 259 0.68 28.99 14.12
C ALA A 259 -0.51 28.74 15.06
N GLU A 260 -1.39 27.80 14.73
CA GLU A 260 -2.48 27.39 15.62
C GLU A 260 -1.97 26.78 16.93
N ALA A 261 -0.96 25.91 16.86
CA ALA A 261 -0.35 25.32 18.05
C ALA A 261 0.30 26.37 18.96
N GLN A 262 0.98 27.36 18.40
CA GLN A 262 1.57 28.48 19.16
C GLN A 262 0.51 29.37 19.80
N LYS A 263 -0.57 29.71 19.07
CA LYS A 263 -1.70 30.46 19.64
C LYS A 263 -2.31 29.75 20.85
N ALA A 264 -2.57 28.45 20.72
CA ALA A 264 -3.11 27.65 21.81
C ALA A 264 -2.15 27.56 23.03
N MET A 265 -0.83 27.59 22.81
CA MET A 265 0.14 27.66 23.91
C MET A 265 0.14 29.04 24.60
N ILE A 266 0.05 30.13 23.84
CA ILE A 266 -0.01 31.49 24.36
C ILE A 266 -1.29 31.70 25.19
N GLU A 267 -2.44 31.27 24.68
CA GLU A 267 -3.72 31.35 25.40
C GLU A 267 -3.65 30.58 26.73
N ARG A 268 -3.10 29.36 26.73
CA ARG A 268 -2.90 28.58 27.96
C ARG A 268 -1.94 29.25 28.95
N SER A 269 -0.89 29.91 28.47
CA SER A 269 0.02 30.66 29.36
C SER A 269 -0.67 31.88 29.98
N GLN A 270 -1.50 32.60 29.22
CA GLN A 270 -2.27 33.74 29.72
C GLN A 270 -3.32 33.33 30.74
N GLU A 271 -4.03 32.22 30.50
CA GLU A 271 -4.97 31.65 31.46
C GLU A 271 -4.27 31.23 32.76
N TYR A 272 -3.09 30.62 32.65
CA TYR A 272 -2.28 30.23 33.80
C TYR A 272 -1.80 31.43 34.61
N ASP A 273 -1.30 32.47 33.95
CA ASP A 273 -0.83 33.69 34.61
C ASP A 273 -1.99 34.44 35.29
N LYS A 274 -3.16 34.49 34.64
CA LYS A 274 -4.38 35.07 35.23
C LYS A 274 -4.81 34.29 36.47
N ALA A 275 -4.93 32.96 36.37
CA ALA A 275 -5.29 32.11 37.51
C ALA A 275 -4.28 32.24 38.67
N ARG A 276 -3.00 32.38 38.35
CA ARG A 276 -1.94 32.61 39.34
C ARG A 276 -2.05 33.98 40.02
N SER A 277 -2.37 35.03 39.27
CA SER A 277 -2.58 36.37 39.84
C SER A 277 -3.77 36.42 40.79
N GLU A 278 -4.90 35.82 40.41
CA GLU A 278 -6.10 35.70 41.25
C GLU A 278 -5.83 34.89 42.52
N ALA A 279 -4.98 33.86 42.45
CA ALA A 279 -4.58 33.09 43.62
C ALA A 279 -3.67 33.87 44.59
N MET A 280 -2.86 34.81 44.10
CA MET A 280 -1.99 35.66 44.94
C MET A 280 -2.76 36.80 45.61
N GLU A 281 -3.81 37.34 44.98
CA GLU A 281 -4.65 38.39 45.59
C GLU A 281 -5.52 37.88 46.75
N ASN A 282 -5.81 36.58 46.77
CA ASN A 282 -6.66 35.94 47.80
C ASN A 282 -5.86 35.41 49.01
N GLN A 283 -4.54 35.66 49.10
CA GLN A 283 -3.69 35.30 50.24
C GLN A 283 -3.39 36.52 51.12
#